data_AF-A0AA86M7G4-F1
#
_entry.id   AF-A0AA86M7G4-F1
#
_cell.length_a   1.000
_cell.length_b   1.000
_cell.length_c   1.000
_cell.angle_alpha   90.00
_cell.angle_beta   90.00
_cell.angle_gamma   90.00
#
_symmetry.space_group_name_H-M   'P 1'
#
loop_
_entity.id
_entity.type
_entity.pdbx_description
1 polymer ?
#
loop_
_entity_poly.entity_id
_entity_poly.type
_entity_poly.pdbx_seq_one_letter_code
_entity_poly.pdbx_strand_id
1 'polypeptide(L)' 'MFTIAALIGNSDLLGLMPSRLFTLFSACWPLQEIDFPAISNEYIEISLYYNKLSMRDPVLENVINVISRSF' A
#
# COMPACT_ATOMS: atom_id res chain seq x y z
N MET A 1 -2.50 -8.99 -2.49
CA MET A 1 -2.44 -8.04 -3.63
C MET A 1 -1.39 -8.39 -4.67
N PHE A 2 -0.22 -8.93 -4.32
CA PHE A 2 0.80 -9.38 -5.30
C PHE A 2 0.24 -10.29 -6.42
N THR A 3 -0.56 -11.31 -6.06
CA THR A 3 -1.24 -12.19 -7.03
C THR A 3 -2.26 -11.46 -7.91
N ILE A 4 -2.93 -10.44 -7.37
CA ILE A 4 -3.92 -9.65 -8.10
C ILE A 4 -3.22 -8.79 -9.15
N ALA A 5 -2.09 -8.15 -8.80
CA ALA A 5 -1.27 -7.40 -9.74
C ALA A 5 -0.75 -8.29 -10.88
N ALA A 6 -0.29 -9.51 -10.57
CA ALA A 6 0.15 -10.47 -11.58
C ALA A 6 -0.98 -10.88 -12.54
N LEU A 7 -2.19 -11.09 -12.01
CA LEU A 7 -3.37 -11.43 -12.81
C LEU A 7 -3.78 -10.26 -13.73
N ILE A 8 -3.87 -9.04 -13.18
CA ILE A 8 -4.21 -7.84 -13.95
C ILE A 8 -3.19 -7.63 -15.08
N GLY A 9 -1.89 -7.69 -14.77
CA GLY A 9 -0.83 -7.45 -15.77
C GLY A 9 -0.75 -8.46 -16.91
N ASN A 10 -1.49 -9.57 -16.85
CA ASN A 10 -1.50 -10.62 -17.88
C ASN A 10 -2.91 -10.95 -18.39
N SER A 11 -3.89 -10.08 -18.16
CA SER A 11 -5.28 -10.27 -18.61
C SER A 11 -5.98 -8.93 -18.88
N ASP A 12 -7.23 -8.97 -19.33
CA ASP A 12 -8.07 -7.78 -19.52
C ASP A 12 -8.83 -7.37 -18.23
N LEU A 13 -8.35 -7.80 -17.06
CA LEU A 13 -8.96 -7.47 -15.79
C LEU A 13 -8.62 -6.04 -15.36
N LEU A 14 -9.60 -5.37 -14.76
CA LEU A 14 -9.40 -4.10 -14.08
C LEU A 14 -9.43 -4.32 -12.57
N GLY A 15 -8.67 -3.51 -11.85
CA GLY A 15 -8.62 -3.57 -10.39
C GLY A 15 -8.46 -2.20 -9.77
N LEU A 16 -8.98 -2.06 -8.56
CA LEU A 16 -8.73 -0.90 -7.71
C LEU A 16 -7.58 -1.22 -6.77
N MET A 17 -6.62 -0.31 -6.66
CA MET A 17 -5.54 -0.41 -5.69
C MET A 17 -5.11 0.98 -5.21
N PRO A 18 -4.65 1.13 -3.96
CA PRO A 18 -3.99 2.35 -3.51
C PRO A 18 -2.82 2.73 -4.43
N SER A 19 -2.67 4.01 -4.72
CA SER A 19 -1.62 4.55 -5.61
C SER A 19 -0.22 4.07 -5.23
N ARG A 20 0.10 4.06 -3.93
CA ARG A 20 1.41 3.56 -3.43
C ARG A 20 1.66 2.09 -3.78
N LEU A 21 0.63 1.24 -3.78
CA LEU A 21 0.76 -0.16 -4.18
C LEU A 21 0.89 -0.30 -5.70
N PHE A 22 0.20 0.54 -6.48
CA PHE A 22 0.42 0.61 -7.93
C PHE A 22 1.87 0.97 -8.26
N THR A 23 2.44 1.99 -7.60
CA THR A 23 3.86 2.37 -7.79
C THR A 23 4.81 1.20 -7.49
N LEU A 24 4.54 0.42 -6.45
CA LEU A 24 5.37 -0.75 -6.11
C LEU A 24 5.21 -1.89 -7.12
N PHE A 25 3.98 -2.19 -7.56
CA PHE A 25 3.73 -3.35 -8.43
C PHE A 25 3.95 -3.09 -9.92
N SER A 26 3.83 -1.84 -10.38
CA SER A 26 4.16 -1.45 -11.76
C SER A 26 5.64 -1.65 -12.10
N ALA A 27 6.51 -1.73 -11.08
CA ALA A 27 7.91 -2.14 -11.27
C ALA A 27 8.08 -3.64 -11.58
N CYS A 28 7.07 -4.48 -11.29
CA CYS A 28 7.15 -5.93 -11.44
C CYS A 28 6.26 -6.47 -12.58
N TRP A 29 5.16 -5.80 -12.91
CA TRP A 29 4.23 -6.19 -13.97
C TRP A 29 3.84 -4.98 -14.82
N PRO A 30 3.42 -5.19 -16.08
CA PRO A 30 3.07 -4.12 -17.01
C PRO A 30 1.68 -3.52 -16.69
N LEU A 31 1.50 -3.05 -15.45
CA LEU A 31 0.28 -2.39 -15.01
C LEU A 31 0.18 -0.99 -15.62
N GLN A 32 -1.04 -0.60 -15.99
CA GLN A 32 -1.34 0.76 -16.47
C GLN A 32 -2.41 1.39 -15.59
N GLU A 33 -2.26 2.69 -15.35
CA GLU A 33 -3.26 3.48 -14.65
C GLU A 33 -4.32 3.97 -15.64
N ILE A 34 -5.58 3.96 -15.22
CA ILE A 34 -6.71 4.46 -15.99
C ILE A 34 -7.29 5.64 -15.23
N ASP A 35 -7.39 6.79 -15.90
CA ASP A 35 -8.02 7.96 -15.31
C ASP A 35 -9.50 7.68 -15.04
N PHE A 36 -9.89 7.75 -13.76
CA PHE A 36 -11.26 7.53 -13.32
C PHE A 36 -11.63 8.54 -12.22
N PRO A 37 -12.12 9.73 -12.61
CA PRO A 37 -12.34 10.86 -11.70
C PRO A 37 -13.30 10.59 -10.53
N ALA A 38 -14.18 9.59 -10.66
CA ALA A 38 -15.15 9.25 -9.62
C ALA A 38 -14.50 8.73 -8.32
N ILE A 39 -13.25 8.24 -8.39
CA ILE A 39 -12.53 7.72 -7.22
C ILE A 39 -11.14 8.34 -7.04
N SER A 40 -10.73 9.26 -7.90
CA SER A 40 -9.37 9.82 -7.90
C SER A 40 -9.02 10.57 -6.60
N ASN A 41 -10.04 11.04 -5.88
CA ASN A 41 -9.90 11.75 -4.60
C ASN A 41 -10.27 10.90 -3.39
N GLU A 42 -10.60 9.62 -3.59
CA GLU A 42 -10.86 8.71 -2.48
C GLU A 42 -9.55 8.30 -1.84
N TYR A 43 -9.50 8.30 -0.50
CA TYR A 43 -8.33 7.88 0.25
C TYR A 43 -8.71 6.83 1.29
N ILE A 44 -7.77 5.91 1.51
CA ILE A 44 -7.89 4.89 2.55
C ILE A 44 -6.95 5.30 3.68
N GLU A 45 -7.49 5.52 4.87
CA GLU A 45 -6.68 5.77 6.06
C GLU A 45 -5.95 4.48 6.47
N ILE A 46 -4.63 4.56 6.63
CA ILE A 46 -3.80 3.45 7.08
C ILE A 46 -3.25 3.79 8.46
N SER A 47 -3.57 2.95 9.44
CA SER A 47 -3.21 3.16 10.84
C SER A 47 -2.31 2.05 11.37
N LEU A 48 -1.26 2.43 12.10
CA LEU A 48 -0.39 1.50 12.81
C LEU A 48 -0.91 1.25 14.23
N TYR A 49 -1.34 0.03 14.50
CA TYR A 49 -1.80 -0.37 15.84
C TYR A 49 -0.70 -1.12 16.58
N TYR A 50 -0.38 -0.65 17.79
CA TYR A 50 0.57 -1.30 18.68
C TYR A 50 0.11 -1.17 20.14
N ASN A 51 0.59 -2.07 20.99
CA ASN A 51 0.30 -2.02 22.41
C ASN A 51 1.10 -0.88 23.06
N LYS A 52 0.49 -0.10 23.96
CA LYS A 52 1.20 0.94 24.73
C LYS A 52 2.43 0.40 25.47
N LEU A 53 2.40 -0.86 25.90
CA LEU A 53 3.54 -1.52 26.55
C LEU A 53 4.70 -1.81 25.58
N SER A 54 4.46 -1.89 24.28
CA SER A 54 5.50 -2.07 23.26
C SER A 54 6.49 -0.92 23.22
N MET A 55 6.09 0.29 23.65
CA MET A 55 6.98 1.45 23.76
C MET A 55 8.03 1.33 24.87
N ARG A 56 7.93 0.29 25.73
CA ARG A 56 8.93 0.04 26.77
C ARG A 56 10.11 -0.78 26.27
N ASP A 57 9.94 -1.47 25.15
CA ASP A 57 11.01 -2.18 24.47
C ASP A 57 11.67 -1.21 23.46
N PRO A 58 12.95 -0.84 23.64
CA PRO A 58 13.63 0.12 22.76
C PRO A 58 13.68 -0.31 21.29
N VAL A 59 13.70 -1.62 21.02
CA VAL A 59 13.70 -2.15 19.65
C VAL A 59 12.34 -1.94 19.01
N LEU A 60 11.25 -2.28 19.73
CA LEU A 60 9.90 -2.09 19.21
C LEU A 60 9.55 -0.60 19.06
N GLU A 61 9.93 0.24 20.03
CA GLU A 61 9.78 1.69 19.93
C GLU A 61 10.47 2.24 18.66
N ASN A 62 11.70 1.81 18.40
CA ASN A 62 12.43 2.24 17.22
C ASN A 62 11.72 1.79 15.92
N VAL A 63 11.26 0.54 15.86
CA VAL A 63 10.51 0.02 14.69
C VAL A 63 9.22 0.81 14.46
N ILE A 64 8.44 1.08 15.51
CA ILE A 64 7.21 1.88 15.43
C ILE A 64 7.52 3.28 14.89
N ASN A 65 8.56 3.93 15.42
CA ASN A 65 8.99 5.25 14.97
C ASN A 65 9.45 5.28 13.51
N VAL A 66 10.19 4.26 13.05
CA VAL A 66 10.62 4.15 11.66
C VAL A 66 9.42 3.97 10.74
N ILE A 67 8.51 3.04 11.06
CA ILE A 67 7.30 2.81 10.25
C ILE A 67 6.47 4.09 10.16
N SER A 68 6.24 4.78 11.29
CA SER A 68 5.41 5.98 11.35
C SER A 68 5.98 7.18 10.58
N ARG A 69 7.29 7.17 10.28
CA ARG A 69 7.96 8.23 9.50
C ARG A 69 8.16 7.86 8.03
N SER A 70 8.05 6.58 7.68
CA SER A 70 8.39 6.08 6.33
C SER A 70 7.18 5.99 5.40
N PHE A 71 5.97 6.00 5.96
CA PHE A 71 4.70 5.88 5.25
C PHE A 71 3.79 7.04 5.61
#